data_AF-A0A3F3ITQ1-F1
#
_entry.id   AF-A0A3F3ITQ1-F1
#
_cell.length_a   1.000
_cell.length_b   1.000
_cell.length_c   1.000
_cell.angle_alpha   90.00
_cell.angle_beta   90.00
_cell.angle_gamma   90.00
#
_symmetry.space_group_name_H-M   'P 1'
#
loop_
_entity.id
_entity.type
_entity.pdbx_description
1 polymer ?
#
loop_
_entity_poly.entity_id
_entity_poly.type
_entity_poly.pdbx_seq_one_letter_code
_entity_poly.pdbx_strand_id
1 'polypeptide(L)' 'MTDKNNPVAGAILANNVAWSSLVTVLINQGVVSLDAVSSDLLYMQQRYRDAGLEAVAEALDWYTDVLEGMRSAE' A
#
# COMPACT_ATOMS: atom_id res chain seq x y z
N MET A 1 -12.21 8.71 -18.69
CA MET A 1 -11.33 7.61 -19.14
C MET A 1 -10.76 6.98 -17.90
N THR A 2 -11.00 5.70 -17.66
CA THR A 2 -10.42 4.99 -16.52
C THR A 2 -8.91 4.97 -16.66
N ASP A 3 -8.22 5.36 -15.59
CA ASP A 3 -6.78 5.62 -15.48
C ASP A 3 -5.93 4.33 -15.52
N LYS A 4 -6.33 3.36 -16.36
CA LYS A 4 -5.72 2.02 -16.49
C LYS A 4 -4.29 2.03 -17.05
N ASN A 5 -3.81 3.21 -17.47
CA ASN A 5 -2.44 3.42 -17.98
C ASN A 5 -1.59 4.26 -17.01
N ASN A 6 -2.00 4.45 -15.75
CA ASN A 6 -1.21 5.20 -14.80
C ASN A 6 0.10 4.44 -14.48
N PRO A 7 1.27 4.93 -14.92
CA PRO A 7 2.53 4.21 -14.74
C PRO A 7 2.91 4.08 -13.26
N VAL A 8 2.41 4.98 -12.40
CA VAL A 8 2.62 4.91 -10.95
C VAL A 8 1.83 3.76 -10.34
N ALA A 9 0.56 3.61 -10.71
CA ALA A 9 -0.26 2.47 -10.28
C ALA A 9 0.36 1.13 -10.73
N GLY A 10 0.83 1.08 -11.99
CA GLY A 10 1.55 -0.09 -12.51
C GLY A 10 2.83 -0.41 -11.73
N ALA A 11 3.61 0.61 -11.35
CA ALA A 11 4.81 0.44 -10.55
C ALA A 11 4.49 -0.07 -9.13
N ILE A 12 3.43 0.43 -8.48
CA ILE A 12 2.99 -0.04 -7.16
C ILE A 12 2.62 -1.53 -7.24
N LEU A 13 1.78 -1.91 -8.19
CA LEU A 13 1.34 -3.30 -8.35
C LEU A 13 2.50 -4.24 -8.67
N ALA A 14 3.42 -3.84 -9.57
CA ALA A 14 4.58 -4.64 -9.94
C ALA A 14 5.57 -4.87 -8.78
N ASN A 15 5.60 -3.96 -7.80
CA ASN A 15 6.54 -4.02 -6.67
C ASN A 15 5.89 -4.45 -5.34
N ASN A 16 4.58 -4.72 -5.31
CA ASN A 16 3.84 -5.04 -4.09
C ASN A 16 4.53 -6.15 -3.26
N VAL A 17 4.96 -7.24 -3.89
CA VAL A 17 5.63 -8.35 -3.20
C VAL A 17 6.94 -7.91 -2.52
N ALA A 18 7.76 -7.15 -3.24
CA ALA A 18 9.06 -6.69 -2.72
C ALA A 18 8.86 -5.70 -1.56
N TRP A 19 7.90 -4.77 -1.70
CA TRP A 19 7.58 -3.79 -0.67
C TRP A 19 6.98 -4.44 0.57
N SER A 20 6.05 -5.39 0.39
CA SER A 20 5.47 -6.17 1.49
C SER A 20 6.56 -6.89 2.27
N SER A 21 7.45 -7.61 1.57
CA SER A 21 8.57 -8.34 2.19
C SER A 21 9.50 -7.41 2.99
N LEU A 22 9.83 -6.24 2.44
CA LEU A 22 10.67 -5.25 3.12
C LEU A 22 9.98 -4.72 4.39
N VAL A 23 8.71 -4.32 4.28
CA VAL A 23 7.93 -3.81 5.42
C VAL A 23 7.82 -4.87 6.50
N THR A 24 7.55 -6.14 6.16
CA THR A 24 7.54 -7.26 7.11
C THR A 24 8.85 -7.35 7.89
N VAL A 25 9.99 -7.29 7.19
CA VAL A 25 11.32 -7.36 7.84
C VAL A 25 11.52 -6.18 8.80
N LEU A 26 11.15 -4.97 8.38
CA LEU A 26 11.28 -3.77 9.21
C LEU A 26 10.38 -3.80 10.45
N ILE A 27 9.16 -4.33 10.32
CA ILE A 27 8.24 -4.55 11.45
C ILE A 27 8.84 -5.58 12.43
N ASN A 28 9.30 -6.72 11.93
CA ASN A 28 9.90 -7.77 12.76
C ASN A 28 11.18 -7.32 13.49
N GLN A 29 11.90 -6.35 12.94
CA GLN A 29 13.06 -5.73 13.58
C GLN A 29 12.68 -4.61 14.57
N GLY A 30 11.40 -4.25 14.68
CA GLY A 30 10.92 -3.15 15.50
C GLY A 30 11.31 -1.77 14.97
N VAL A 31 11.71 -1.67 13.71
CA VAL A 31 12.12 -0.40 13.06
C VAL A 31 10.90 0.46 12.74
N VAL A 32 9.80 -0.18 12.35
CA VAL A 32 8.52 0.47 12.05
C VAL A 32 7.38 -0.29 12.73
N SER A 33 6.29 0.41 13.03
CA SER A 33 5.05 -0.17 13.55
C SER A 33 4.11 -0.51 12.39
N LEU A 34 3.45 -1.68 12.45
CA LEU A 34 2.40 -2.06 11.50
C LEU A 34 1.27 -1.02 11.49
N ASP A 35 0.84 -0.55 12.67
CA ASP A 35 -0.23 0.46 12.79
C ASP A 35 0.16 1.79 12.12
N ALA A 36 1.42 2.19 12.26
CA ALA A 36 1.92 3.42 11.63
C ALA A 36 1.94 3.28 10.10
N VAL A 37 2.44 2.16 9.58
CA VAL A 37 2.48 1.90 8.13
C VAL A 37 1.07 1.84 7.55
N SER A 38 0.14 1.13 8.19
CA SER A 38 -1.25 1.03 7.75
C SER A 38 -1.96 2.38 7.74
N SER A 39 -1.76 3.19 8.81
CA SER A 39 -2.32 4.55 8.88
C SER A 39 -1.79 5.44 7.75
N ASP A 40 -0.50 5.39 7.45
CA ASP A 40 0.11 6.19 6.39
C ASP A 40 -0.40 5.78 5.00
N LEU A 41 -0.60 4.49 4.76
CA LEU A 41 -1.14 3.99 3.50
C LEU A 41 -2.58 4.43 3.27
N LEU A 42 -3.44 4.34 4.30
CA LEU A 42 -4.82 4.81 4.24
C LEU A 42 -4.88 6.32 4.00
N TYR A 43 -4.02 7.09 4.67
CA TYR A 43 -3.91 8.53 4.44
C TYR A 43 -3.54 8.84 2.97
N MET A 44 -2.53 8.15 2.44
CA MET A 44 -2.09 8.33 1.06
C MET A 44 -3.15 7.90 0.05
N GLN A 45 -3.84 6.79 0.30
CA GLN A 45 -4.96 6.35 -0.53
C GLN A 45 -6.04 7.44 -0.62
N GLN A 46 -6.51 7.97 0.51
CA GLN A 46 -7.53 9.01 0.52
C GLN A 46 -7.05 10.26 -0.21
N ARG A 47 -5.80 10.68 0.02
CA ARG A 47 -5.19 11.82 -0.68
C ARG A 47 -5.17 11.63 -2.19
N TYR A 48 -4.90 10.44 -2.68
CA TYR A 48 -4.92 10.15 -4.12
C TYR A 48 -6.33 10.09 -4.70
N ARG A 49 -7.32 9.57 -3.96
CA ARG A 49 -8.74 9.66 -4.34
C ARG A 49 -9.19 11.12 -4.47
N ASP A 50 -8.90 11.94 -3.46
CA ASP A 50 -9.25 13.37 -3.46
C ASP A 50 -8.59 14.15 -4.62
N ALA A 51 -7.42 13.69 -5.06
CA ALA A 51 -6.71 14.24 -6.22
C ALA A 51 -7.21 13.71 -7.58
N GLY A 52 -8.21 12.82 -7.61
CA GLY A 52 -8.73 12.19 -8.81
C GLY A 52 -7.81 11.11 -9.42
N LEU A 53 -6.82 10.63 -8.66
CA LEU A 53 -5.84 9.61 -9.06
C LEU A 53 -6.32 8.22 -8.63
N GLU A 54 -7.49 7.83 -9.11
CA GLU A 54 -8.19 6.61 -8.67
C GLU A 54 -7.36 5.34 -8.88
N ALA A 55 -6.64 5.19 -10.00
CA ALA A 55 -5.83 4.00 -10.24
C ALA A 55 -4.67 3.85 -9.25
N VAL A 56 -4.11 4.96 -8.76
CA VAL A 56 -3.06 4.94 -7.73
C VAL A 56 -3.66 4.58 -6.38
N ALA A 57 -4.83 5.14 -6.05
CA ALA A 57 -5.54 4.81 -4.83
C ALA A 57 -5.97 3.33 -4.78
N GLU A 58 -6.47 2.78 -5.89
CA GLU A 58 -6.80 1.35 -6.01
C GLU A 58 -5.54 0.48 -5.86
N ALA A 59 -4.41 0.87 -6.45
CA ALA A 59 -3.16 0.11 -6.31
C ALA A 59 -2.65 0.09 -4.85
N LEU A 60 -2.88 1.15 -4.09
CA LEU A 60 -2.56 1.21 -2.65
C LEU A 60 -3.56 0.42 -1.78
N ASP A 61 -4.82 0.32 -2.20
CA ASP A 61 -5.83 -0.52 -1.53
C ASP A 61 -5.37 -1.97 -1.44
N TRP A 62 -4.95 -2.50 -2.60
CA TRP A 62 -4.37 -3.85 -2.71
C TRP A 62 -3.14 -4.06 -1.83
N TYR A 63 -2.37 -3.01 -1.55
CA TYR A 63 -1.21 -3.10 -0.68
C TYR A 63 -1.62 -3.10 0.80
N THR A 64 -2.63 -2.31 1.16
CA THR A 64 -3.21 -2.27 2.50
C THR A 64 -3.80 -3.63 2.89
N ASP A 65 -4.55 -4.27 1.98
CA ASP A 65 -5.14 -5.60 2.20
C ASP A 65 -4.09 -6.66 2.55
N VAL A 66 -2.91 -6.61 1.91
CA VAL A 66 -1.81 -7.54 2.19
C VAL A 66 -1.28 -7.37 3.61
N LEU A 67 -1.15 -6.12 4.08
CA LEU A 67 -0.69 -5.81 5.43
C LEU A 67 -1.74 -6.15 6.50
N GLU A 68 -3.03 -5.95 6.21
CA GLU A 68 -4.11 -6.39 7.10
C GLU A 68 -4.17 -7.92 7.22
N GLY A 69 -3.87 -8.64 6.13
CA GLY A 69 -3.70 -10.09 6.14
C GLY A 69 -2.59 -10.55 7.10
N MET A 70 -1.48 -9.79 7.20
CA MET A 70 -0.42 -10.08 8.17
C MET A 70 -0.90 -9.90 9.62
N ARG A 71 -1.67 -8.84 9.91
CA ARG A 71 -2.23 -8.60 11.26
C ARG A 71 -3.12 -9.74 11.73
N SER A 72 -3.82 -10.40 10.81
CA SER A 72 -4.73 -11.50 11.12
C SER A 72 -4.00 -12.85 11.32
N ALA A 73 -2.71 -12.91 11.00
CA ALA A 73 -1.87 -14.10 11.13
C ALA A 73 -0.97 -14.09 12.38
N GLU A 74 -0.89 -12.97 13.09
CA GLU A 74 -0.28 -12.81 14.43
C GLU A 74 -1.26 -13.26 15.53
#